data_AF-A0A0S8EDU6-F1
#
_entry.id   AF-A0A0S8EDU6-F1
#
_cell.length_a   1.000
_cell.length_b   1.000
_cell.length_c   1.000
_cell.angle_alpha   90.00
_cell.angle_beta   90.00
_cell.angle_gamma   90.00
#
_symmetry.space_group_name_H-M   'P 1'
#
loop_
_entity.id
_entity.type
_entity.pdbx_description
1 polymer ?
#
loop_
_entity_poly.entity_id
_entity_poly.type
_entity_poly.pdbx_seq_one_letter_code
_entity_poly.pdbx_strand_id
1 'polypeptide(L)'
;GWPKGCGAAMNASFKGLPARPVAQAKLKIGDREVTKKTAPDDKCAVFTVSLKRGDKPRLQTWLYDKAGRDLGGSYFVYVTRR
;
A
#
# COMPACT_ATOMS: atom_id res chain seq x y z
N GLY A 1 9.73 16.94 0.88
CA GLY A 1 9.69 15.80 1.82
C GLY A 1 8.29 15.22 1.80
N TRP A 2 8.16 13.90 1.66
CA TRP A 2 6.87 13.20 1.76
C TRP A 2 6.18 13.54 3.09
N PRO A 3 4.84 13.71 3.14
CA PRO A 3 4.17 14.06 4.40
C PRO A 3 4.38 12.96 5.44
N LYS A 4 4.57 13.33 6.72
CA LYS A 4 4.28 12.43 7.84
C LYS A 4 2.86 11.92 7.63
N GLY A 5 2.65 10.59 7.64
CA GLY A 5 1.40 9.93 7.22
C GLY A 5 0.18 10.74 7.66
N CYS A 6 -0.43 11.49 6.73
CA CYS A 6 -1.25 12.64 7.10
C CYS A 6 -2.63 12.25 7.65
N GLY A 7 -2.88 10.96 7.86
CA GLY A 7 -4.13 10.44 8.39
C GLY A 7 -5.34 10.70 7.50
N ALA A 8 -5.14 11.12 6.25
CA ALA A 8 -6.22 11.28 5.27
C ALA A 8 -6.50 9.97 4.54
N ALA A 9 -7.70 9.85 3.98
CA ALA A 9 -8.07 8.71 3.15
C ALA A 9 -7.15 8.62 1.92
N MET A 10 -6.95 7.40 1.38
CA MET A 10 -6.09 7.17 0.21
C MET A 10 -6.54 7.95 -1.04
N ASN A 11 -7.83 8.26 -1.10
CA ASN A 11 -8.50 8.99 -2.16
C ASN A 11 -8.86 10.43 -1.74
N ALA A 12 -8.22 10.98 -0.70
CA ALA A 12 -8.40 12.38 -0.34
C ALA A 12 -7.44 13.29 -1.11
N SER A 13 -7.95 14.42 -1.60
CA SER A 13 -7.13 15.44 -2.26
C SER A 13 -6.16 16.08 -1.26
N PHE A 14 -4.97 16.49 -1.73
CA PHE A 14 -3.95 17.12 -0.87
C PHE A 14 -3.45 18.41 -1.50
N LYS A 15 -3.59 19.55 -0.78
CA LYS A 15 -3.14 20.88 -1.24
C LYS A 15 -3.59 21.22 -2.69
N GLY A 16 -4.85 20.94 -3.03
CA GLY A 16 -5.40 21.18 -4.36
C GLY A 16 -5.00 20.16 -5.43
N LEU A 17 -4.16 19.16 -5.10
CA LEU A 17 -3.88 18.04 -5.98
C LEU A 17 -5.03 17.02 -5.91
N PRO A 18 -5.57 16.58 -7.06
CA PRO A 18 -6.65 15.60 -7.08
C PRO A 18 -6.16 14.27 -6.53
N ALA A 19 -7.03 13.63 -5.76
CA ALA A 19 -6.74 12.30 -5.27
C ALA A 19 -6.83 11.24 -6.37
N ARG A 20 -6.19 10.09 -6.13
CA ARG A 20 -6.30 8.93 -7.00
C ARG A 20 -7.37 7.97 -6.46
N PRO A 21 -8.25 7.40 -7.30
CA PRO A 21 -9.36 6.57 -6.85
C PRO A 21 -8.90 5.14 -6.53
N VAL A 22 -8.13 4.98 -5.45
CA VAL A 22 -7.60 3.68 -5.01
C VAL A 22 -8.75 2.77 -4.58
N ALA A 23 -8.89 1.62 -5.23
CA ALA A 23 -9.90 0.60 -4.94
C ALA A 23 -9.28 -0.72 -4.46
N GLN A 24 -7.99 -0.93 -4.73
CA GLN A 24 -7.28 -2.14 -4.38
C GLN A 24 -5.80 -1.85 -4.16
N ALA A 25 -5.20 -2.50 -3.18
CA ALA A 25 -3.77 -2.51 -2.95
C ALA A 25 -3.23 -3.93 -3.14
N LYS A 26 -2.03 -4.04 -3.71
CA LYS A 26 -1.29 -5.29 -3.86
C LYS A 26 0.10 -5.16 -3.27
N LEU A 27 0.55 -6.22 -2.62
CA LEU A 27 1.89 -6.41 -2.10
C LEU A 27 2.48 -7.66 -2.72
N LYS A 28 3.67 -7.54 -3.32
CA LYS A 28 4.54 -8.67 -3.64
C LYS A 28 5.76 -8.63 -2.71
N ILE A 29 6.06 -9.75 -2.06
CA ILE A 29 7.22 -9.91 -1.21
C ILE A 29 7.87 -11.28 -1.44
N GLY A 30 9.04 -11.29 -2.10
CA GLY A 30 9.60 -12.50 -2.68
C GLY A 30 8.63 -13.12 -3.69
N ASP A 31 8.30 -14.39 -3.50
CA ASP A 31 7.34 -15.12 -4.36
C ASP A 31 5.88 -15.03 -3.86
N ARG A 32 5.64 -14.33 -2.75
CA ARG A 32 4.30 -14.15 -2.20
C ARG A 32 3.65 -12.92 -2.79
N GLU A 33 2.41 -13.05 -3.21
CA GLU A 33 1.58 -11.97 -3.68
C GLU A 33 0.26 -11.95 -2.89
N VAL A 34 -0.10 -10.79 -2.35
CA VAL A 34 -1.33 -10.60 -1.59
C VAL A 34 -2.00 -9.31 -2.02
N THR A 35 -3.33 -9.35 -2.07
CA THR A 35 -4.16 -8.25 -2.57
C THR A 35 -5.27 -7.96 -1.58
N LYS A 36 -5.62 -6.69 -1.39
CA LYS A 36 -6.69 -6.24 -0.50
C LYS A 36 -7.49 -5.13 -1.17
N LYS A 37 -8.83 -5.25 -1.14
CA LYS A 37 -9.72 -4.15 -1.54
C LYS A 37 -9.67 -3.04 -0.50
N THR A 38 -9.81 -1.79 -0.93
CA THR A 38 -9.85 -0.61 -0.06
C THR A 38 -11.22 0.03 -0.13
N ALA A 39 -11.73 0.47 1.01
CA ALA A 39 -12.93 1.28 1.11
C ALA A 39 -12.61 2.78 0.85
N PRO A 40 -13.61 3.60 0.47
CA PRO A 40 -13.39 5.02 0.19
C PRO A 40 -12.85 5.83 1.38
N ASP A 41 -13.06 5.38 2.61
CA ASP A 41 -12.61 6.02 3.85
C ASP A 41 -11.31 5.42 4.40
N ASP A 42 -10.81 4.33 3.80
CA ASP A 42 -9.56 3.71 4.21
C ASP A 42 -8.38 4.67 4.04
N LYS A 43 -7.56 4.72 5.09
CA LYS A 43 -6.33 5.52 5.14
C LYS A 43 -5.09 4.69 4.82
N CYS A 44 -5.17 3.37 5.06
CA CYS A 44 -4.07 2.43 4.82
C CYS A 44 -4.61 1.03 4.49
N ALA A 45 -3.84 0.26 3.70
CA ALA A 45 -4.06 -1.16 3.48
C ALA A 45 -2.98 -1.93 4.25
N VAL A 46 -3.39 -2.61 5.31
CA VAL A 46 -2.46 -3.36 6.18
C VAL A 46 -2.36 -4.81 5.71
N PHE A 47 -1.11 -5.27 5.53
CA PHE A 47 -0.74 -6.64 5.21
C PHE A 47 0.13 -7.20 6.34
N THR A 48 -0.07 -8.48 6.67
CA THR A 48 0.79 -9.21 7.60
C THR A 48 1.36 -10.42 6.88
N VAL A 49 2.69 -10.54 6.86
CA VAL A 49 3.40 -11.62 6.18
C VAL A 49 4.43 -12.22 7.11
N SER A 50 4.46 -13.54 7.20
CA SER A 50 5.48 -14.26 7.94
C SER A 50 6.77 -14.35 7.13
N LEU A 51 7.88 -13.88 7.71
CA LEU A 51 9.22 -14.02 7.17
C LEU A 51 10.00 -15.06 7.97
N LYS A 52 10.75 -15.91 7.30
CA LYS A 52 11.66 -16.86 7.95
C LYS A 52 12.98 -16.17 8.26
N ARG A 53 13.67 -16.64 9.31
CA ARG A 53 15.01 -16.15 9.64
C ARG A 53 15.93 -16.35 8.43
N GLY A 54 16.60 -15.28 8.00
CA GLY A 54 17.51 -15.30 6.86
C GLY A 54 16.89 -14.92 5.52
N ASP A 55 15.56 -14.77 5.44
CA ASP A 55 14.91 -14.30 4.23
C ASP A 55 15.40 -12.88 3.85
N LYS A 56 15.69 -12.67 2.57
CA LYS A 56 16.03 -11.36 1.98
C LYS A 56 15.06 -11.00 0.84
N PRO A 57 13.75 -10.93 1.12
CA PRO A 57 12.77 -10.78 0.05
C PRO A 57 12.76 -9.36 -0.50
N ARG A 58 12.53 -9.21 -1.80
CA ARG A 58 12.23 -7.91 -2.39
C ARG A 58 10.75 -7.60 -2.21
N LEU A 59 10.45 -6.37 -1.80
CA LEU A 59 9.09 -5.87 -1.61
C LEU A 59 8.74 -4.90 -2.73
N GLN A 60 7.54 -5.06 -3.30
CA GLN A 60 6.96 -4.15 -4.29
C GLN A 60 5.46 -4.02 -4.03
N THR A 61 4.91 -2.84 -4.30
CA THR A 61 3.49 -2.56 -4.08
C THR A 61 2.88 -1.83 -5.25
N TRP A 62 1.57 -2.02 -5.43
CA TRP A 62 0.76 -1.31 -6.40
C TRP A 62 -0.56 -0.91 -5.76
N LEU A 63 -1.11 0.20 -6.22
CA LEU A 63 -2.49 0.59 -5.99
C LEU A 63 -3.20 0.53 -7.33
N TYR A 64 -4.43 0.05 -7.35
CA TYR A 64 -5.25 -0.04 -8.55
C TYR A 64 -6.55 0.71 -8.37
N ASP A 65 -7.08 1.25 -9.46
CA ASP A 65 -8.45 1.75 -9.50
C ASP A 65 -9.48 0.63 -9.69
N LYS A 66 -10.76 0.98 -9.74
CA LYS A 66 -11.86 0.02 -9.95
C LYS A 66 -11.80 -0.74 -11.28
N ALA A 67 -11.11 -0.19 -12.28
CA ALA A 67 -10.92 -0.82 -13.58
C ALA A 67 -9.66 -1.71 -13.62
N GLY A 68 -8.93 -1.82 -12.51
CA GLY A 68 -7.68 -2.58 -12.43
C GLY A 68 -6.49 -1.86 -13.04
N ARG A 69 -6.58 -0.55 -13.33
CA ARG A 69 -5.47 0.23 -13.87
C ARG A 69 -4.49 0.56 -12.75
N ASP A 70 -3.21 0.37 -13.04
CA ASP A 70 -2.13 0.66 -12.09
C ASP A 70 -2.07 2.16 -11.81
N LEU A 71 -2.19 2.50 -10.53
CA LEU A 71 -2.05 3.84 -10.00
C LEU A 71 -0.65 4.08 -9.39
N GLY A 72 0.29 3.16 -9.55
CA GLY A 72 1.56 3.16 -8.83
C GLY A 72 1.36 2.88 -7.34
N GLY A 73 2.46 2.69 -6.61
CA GLY A 73 2.42 2.38 -5.19
C GLY A 73 3.44 3.19 -4.40
N SER A 74 3.19 3.29 -3.10
CA SER A 74 4.15 3.73 -2.10
C SER A 74 3.97 2.90 -0.84
N TYR A 75 5.03 2.76 -0.05
CA TYR A 75 4.99 1.94 1.16
C TYR A 75 5.89 2.51 2.26
N PHE A 76 5.46 2.28 3.51
CA PHE A 76 6.28 2.40 4.71
C PHE A 76 6.31 1.03 5.40
N VAL A 77 7.51 0.54 5.72
CA VAL A 77 7.69 -0.79 6.33
C VAL A 77 8.34 -0.64 7.69
N TYR A 78 7.76 -1.32 8.67
CA TYR A 78 8.38 -1.54 9.98
C TYR A 78 8.68 -3.02 10.12
N VAL A 79 9.94 -3.36 10.38
CA VAL A 79 10.35 -4.74 10.68
C VAL A 79 10.64 -4.83 12.17
N THR A 80 9.88 -5.64 12.87
CA THR A 80 10.11 -5.94 14.29
C THR A 80 10.43 -7.42 14.44
N ARG A 81 11.44 -7.74 15.24
CA ARG A 81 11.75 -9.12 15.61
C ARG A 81 10.88 -9.48 16.82
N ARG A 82 10.07 -10.53 16.70
CA ARG A 82 9.36 -11.14 17.82
C ARG A 82 10.18 -12.29 18.38
#